data_AF-A0A833ANB2-F1
#
_entry.id   AF-A0A833ANB2-F1
#
_cell.length_a   1.000
_cell.length_b   1.000
_cell.length_c   1.000
_cell.angle_alpha   90.00
_cell.angle_beta   90.00
_cell.angle_gamma   90.00
#
_symmetry.space_group_name_H-M   'P 1'
#
loop_
_entity.id
_entity.type
_entity.pdbx_description
1 polymer ?
#
loop_
_entity_poly.entity_id
_entity_poly.type
_entity_poly.pdbx_seq_one_letter_code
_entity_poly.pdbx_strand_id
1 'polypeptide(L)'
;MIGSSCGFLFYAIMHVVFPGLPSENYGLYALVGMSGVISGTLSAPLTGIFLVIEITRGYDAILPLLLVAFITTALVKIVEKHSIYHHELVKKGFLLRPRTDGRILADIKPLELLEQDLITVRPELLLRDIIPTIKKSKRNYFPVVDEEDNRFCGMVYFNDLKEFIFNSDLLNSILVEDVMHSELTTISLADSLIDIQEKFEITKSWSLPVVEHGKFKGLISKATMLDLYRKELRVQTDK
;
A
#
# COMPACT_ATOMS: atom_id res chain seq x y z
N MET A 1 27.61 12.91 16.51
CA MET A 1 27.70 14.35 16.85
C MET A 1 26.39 14.87 17.43
N ILE A 2 25.25 14.73 16.73
CA ILE A 2 23.93 15.21 17.21
C ILE A 2 23.62 14.78 18.66
N GLY A 3 23.77 13.50 18.98
CA GLY A 3 23.50 13.00 20.34
C GLY A 3 24.40 13.61 21.42
N SER A 4 25.68 13.86 21.11
CA SER A 4 26.62 14.48 22.04
C SER A 4 26.27 15.94 22.30
N SER A 5 25.93 16.69 21.24
CA SER A 5 25.48 18.09 21.36
C SER A 5 24.18 18.21 22.15
N CYS A 6 23.21 17.31 21.94
CA CYS A 6 21.97 17.27 22.72
C CYS A 6 22.24 16.95 24.20
N GLY A 7 23.13 15.98 24.48
CA GLY A 7 23.51 15.64 25.86
C GLY A 7 24.19 16.81 26.58
N PHE A 8 25.05 17.55 25.89
CA PHE A 8 25.68 18.75 26.44
C PHE A 8 24.66 19.88 26.67
N LEU A 9 23.71 20.08 25.75
CA LEU A 9 22.66 21.07 25.91
C LEU A 9 21.78 20.74 27.13
N PHE A 10 21.44 19.46 27.32
CA PHE A 10 20.70 19.00 28.49
C PHE A 10 21.47 19.30 29.79
N TYR A 11 22.77 19.03 29.82
CA TYR A 11 23.64 19.39 30.95
C TYR A 11 23.62 20.90 31.23
N ALA A 12 23.77 21.74 30.19
CA ALA A 12 23.77 23.19 30.34
C ALA A 12 22.45 23.72 30.92
N ILE A 13 21.31 23.18 30.47
CA ILE A 13 19.98 23.53 31.01
C ILE A 13 19.87 23.11 32.48
N MET A 14 20.28 21.88 32.82
CA MET A 14 20.22 21.38 34.20
C MET A 14 21.07 22.22 35.15
N HIS A 15 22.23 22.69 34.70
CA HIS A 15 23.11 23.53 35.52
C HIS A 15 22.52 24.93 35.78
N VAL A 16 21.79 25.49 34.79
CA VAL A 16 21.09 26.78 34.96
C VAL A 16 19.89 26.64 35.90
N VAL A 17 19.14 25.54 35.81
CA VAL A 17 17.93 25.33 36.63
C VAL A 17 18.29 24.90 38.06
N PHE A 18 19.37 24.14 38.25
CA PHE A 18 19.81 23.61 39.54
C PHE A 18 21.30 23.93 39.81
N PRO A 19 21.61 25.17 40.24
CA PRO A 19 23.00 25.62 40.44
C PRO A 19 23.74 24.93 41.59
N GLY A 20 23.07 24.09 42.39
CA GLY A 20 23.67 23.35 43.51
C GLY A 20 24.14 21.93 43.18
N LEU A 21 24.01 21.47 41.92
CA LEU A 21 24.48 20.14 41.51
C LEU A 21 26.00 20.14 41.27
N PRO A 22 26.74 19.11 41.74
CA PRO A 22 28.16 18.98 41.44
C PRO A 22 28.39 18.88 39.93
N SER A 23 29.18 19.82 39.39
CA SER A 23 29.38 20.08 37.96
C SER A 23 30.45 19.21 37.30
N GLU A 24 30.83 18.09 37.91
CA GLU A 24 32.12 17.46 37.61
C GLU A 24 32.13 16.54 36.37
N ASN A 25 31.02 16.35 35.66
CA ASN A 25 31.02 15.36 34.58
C ASN A 25 30.18 15.71 33.34
N TYR A 26 30.48 16.86 32.72
CA TYR A 26 29.91 17.23 31.40
C TYR A 26 30.17 16.15 30.32
N GLY A 27 31.29 15.42 30.44
CA GLY A 27 31.64 14.32 29.55
C GLY A 27 30.59 13.21 29.60
N LEU A 28 30.16 12.79 30.79
CA LEU A 28 29.17 11.72 30.96
C LEU A 28 27.84 12.04 30.26
N TYR A 29 27.33 13.27 30.38
CA TYR A 29 26.07 13.66 29.73
C TYR A 29 26.18 13.66 28.20
N ALA A 30 27.31 14.10 27.67
CA ALA A 30 27.58 14.04 26.23
C ALA A 30 27.65 12.59 25.72
N LEU A 31 28.26 11.68 26.49
CA LEU A 31 28.35 10.26 26.14
C LEU A 31 27.00 9.55 26.21
N VAL A 32 26.20 9.86 27.23
CA VAL A 32 24.83 9.34 27.39
C VAL A 32 23.94 9.79 26.23
N GLY A 33 24.01 11.07 25.84
CA GLY A 33 23.27 11.58 24.69
C GLY A 33 23.72 10.93 23.37
N MET A 34 25.03 10.68 23.21
CA MET A 34 25.56 9.95 22.06
C MET A 34 25.06 8.50 22.01
N SER A 35 25.12 7.78 23.14
CA SER A 35 24.66 6.39 23.24
C SER A 35 23.17 6.27 22.98
N GLY A 36 22.33 7.15 23.53
CA GLY A 36 20.89 7.14 23.28
C GLY A 36 20.56 7.26 21.80
N VAL A 37 21.16 8.23 21.10
CA VAL A 37 20.94 8.41 19.66
C VAL A 37 21.42 7.20 18.85
N ILE A 38 22.61 6.68 19.12
CA ILE A 38 23.16 5.52 18.38
C ILE A 38 22.35 4.25 18.63
N SER A 39 22.01 3.95 19.88
CA SER A 39 21.20 2.78 20.22
C SER A 39 19.78 2.88 19.67
N GLY A 40 19.20 4.08 19.66
CA GLY A 40 17.90 4.35 19.06
C GLY A 40 17.89 4.18 17.54
N THR A 41 18.86 4.76 16.83
CA THR A 41 18.93 4.66 15.35
C THR A 41 19.25 3.25 14.87
N LEU A 42 20.17 2.55 15.55
CA LEU A 42 20.53 1.18 15.20
C LEU A 42 19.52 0.14 15.70
N SER A 43 18.60 0.51 16.60
CA SER A 43 17.73 -0.43 17.31
C SER A 43 18.47 -1.60 17.97
N ALA A 44 19.75 -1.38 18.30
CA ALA A 44 20.70 -2.36 18.80
C ALA A 44 21.41 -1.81 20.06
N PRO A 45 20.81 -1.99 21.26
CA PRO A 45 21.25 -1.32 22.47
C PRO A 45 22.67 -1.72 22.88
N LEU A 46 23.00 -3.02 22.84
CA LEU A 46 24.34 -3.52 23.18
C LEU A 46 25.42 -2.95 22.25
N THR A 47 25.17 -2.97 20.93
CA THR A 47 26.11 -2.46 19.93
C THR A 47 26.39 -0.97 20.10
N GLY A 48 25.36 -0.17 20.39
CA GLY A 48 25.53 1.26 20.62
C GLY A 48 26.34 1.57 21.88
N ILE A 49 26.14 0.80 22.96
CA ILE A 49 26.92 0.92 24.20
C ILE A 49 28.39 0.56 23.94
N PHE A 50 28.65 -0.59 23.29
CA PHE A 50 30.01 -1.04 22.98
C PHE A 50 30.79 -0.01 22.16
N LEU A 51 30.16 0.55 21.13
CA LEU A 51 30.79 1.54 20.26
C LEU A 51 31.17 2.83 21.03
N VAL A 52 30.32 3.27 21.95
CA VAL A 52 30.62 4.45 22.79
C VAL A 52 31.75 4.16 23.76
N ILE A 53 31.76 3.00 24.43
CA ILE A 53 32.84 2.61 25.36
C ILE A 53 34.17 2.44 24.62
N GLU A 54 34.15 1.82 23.44
CA GLU A 54 35.35 1.59 22.63
C GLU A 54 36.01 2.91 22.21
N ILE A 55 35.20 3.90 21.83
CA ILE A 55 35.67 5.24 21.45
C ILE A 55 36.20 6.01 22.67
N THR A 56 35.53 5.92 23.81
CA THR A 56 35.89 6.71 25.00
C THR A 56 36.96 6.07 25.86
N ARG A 57 37.18 4.76 25.71
CA ARG A 57 38.06 3.93 26.55
C ARG A 57 37.77 4.04 28.05
N GLY A 58 36.58 4.46 28.44
CA GLY A 58 36.17 4.68 29.82
C GLY A 58 35.04 3.74 30.24
N TYR A 59 35.34 2.84 31.18
CA TYR A 59 34.38 1.85 31.69
C TYR A 59 33.49 2.40 32.83
N ASP A 60 33.80 3.59 33.33
CA ASP A 60 33.11 4.18 34.51
C ASP A 60 31.65 4.58 34.21
N ALA A 61 31.31 4.75 32.93
CA ALA A 61 30.00 5.20 32.46
C ALA A 61 29.07 4.06 32.00
N ILE A 62 29.43 2.79 32.20
CA ILE A 62 28.70 1.67 31.56
C ILE A 62 27.25 1.58 32.03
N LEU A 63 27.01 1.68 33.33
CA LEU A 63 25.66 1.60 33.91
C LEU A 63 24.70 2.68 33.37
N PRO A 64 25.04 3.99 33.39
CA PRO A 64 24.15 5.02 32.83
C PRO A 64 23.96 4.91 31.32
N LEU A 65 24.99 4.50 30.56
CA LEU A 65 24.87 4.26 29.13
C LEU A 65 23.86 3.12 28.84
N LEU A 66 23.93 2.05 29.63
CA LEU A 66 23.03 0.90 29.49
C LEU A 66 21.57 1.31 29.72
N LEU A 67 21.28 2.02 30.80
CA LEU A 67 19.92 2.49 31.09
C LEU A 67 19.34 3.32 29.95
N VAL A 68 20.09 4.31 29.47
CA VAL A 68 19.60 5.20 28.41
C VAL A 68 19.45 4.47 27.07
N ALA A 69 20.38 3.58 26.72
CA ALA A 69 20.29 2.78 25.51
C ALA A 69 19.05 1.87 25.51
N PHE A 70 18.75 1.20 26.63
CA PHE A 70 17.56 0.35 26.76
C PHE A 70 16.27 1.16 26.73
N ILE A 71 16.18 2.26 27.50
CA ILE A 71 14.99 3.13 27.51
C ILE A 71 14.73 3.71 26.13
N THR A 72 15.78 4.19 25.45
CA THR A 72 15.65 4.77 24.11
C THR A 72 15.20 3.72 23.10
N THR A 73 15.81 2.53 23.12
CA THR A 73 15.41 1.44 22.21
C THR A 73 13.97 0.98 22.48
N ALA A 74 13.55 0.91 23.74
CA ALA A 74 12.18 0.55 24.11
C ALA A 74 11.18 1.61 23.66
N LEU A 75 11.47 2.89 23.88
CA LEU A 75 10.63 4.01 23.43
C LEU A 75 10.50 4.04 21.90
N VAL A 76 11.63 3.89 21.18
CA VAL A 76 11.62 3.83 19.71
C VAL A 76 10.75 2.66 19.24
N LYS A 77 10.84 1.47 19.85
CA LYS A 77 9.99 0.33 19.49
C LYS A 77 8.50 0.50 19.83
N ILE A 78 8.17 1.31 20.84
CA ILE A 78 6.78 1.59 21.22
C ILE A 78 6.15 2.64 20.30
N VAL A 79 6.89 3.70 19.99
CA VAL A 79 6.42 4.83 19.16
C VAL A 79 6.47 4.47 17.67
N GLU A 80 7.52 3.77 17.24
CA GLU A 80 7.69 3.29 15.88
C GLU A 80 7.36 1.79 15.81
N LYS A 81 6.10 1.47 15.48
CA LYS A 81 5.66 0.09 15.20
C LYS A 81 6.34 -0.51 13.96
N HIS A 82 6.98 0.32 13.13
CA HIS A 82 7.74 -0.07 11.95
C HIS A 82 8.95 0.85 11.82
N SER A 83 10.17 0.31 11.97
CA SER A 83 11.41 1.06 11.71
C SER A 83 11.38 1.67 10.31
N ILE A 84 11.89 2.90 10.16
CA ILE A 84 12.03 3.64 8.89
C ILE A 84 12.59 2.79 7.74
N TYR A 85 13.40 1.76 8.03
CA TYR A 85 13.91 0.83 7.03
C TYR A 85 12.85 -0.04 6.34
N HIS A 86 11.70 -0.28 6.98
CA HIS A 86 10.71 -1.23 6.48
C HIS A 86 9.68 -0.62 5.55
N HIS A 87 9.44 0.69 5.57
CA HIS A 87 8.27 1.24 4.88
C HIS A 87 8.39 1.21 3.34
N GLU A 88 9.58 1.52 2.81
CA GLU A 88 9.84 1.47 1.36
C GLU A 88 10.01 0.03 0.84
N LEU A 89 10.58 -0.87 1.65
CA LEU A 89 10.77 -2.28 1.30
C LEU A 89 9.48 -3.11 1.44
N VAL A 90 8.58 -2.75 2.37
CA VAL A 90 7.22 -3.34 2.48
C VAL A 90 6.37 -2.92 1.30
N LYS A 91 6.37 -1.62 0.94
CA LYS A 91 5.66 -1.13 -0.26
C LYS A 91 6.10 -1.83 -1.54
N LYS A 92 7.36 -2.22 -1.63
CA LYS A 92 7.92 -2.95 -2.78
C LYS A 92 7.90 -4.49 -2.63
N GLY A 93 7.32 -5.03 -1.55
CA GLY A 93 7.21 -6.49 -1.33
C GLY A 93 8.54 -7.23 -1.10
N PHE A 94 9.63 -6.53 -0.78
CA PHE A 94 10.97 -7.12 -0.58
C PHE A 94 11.21 -7.69 0.83
N LEU A 95 10.30 -7.44 1.78
CA LEU A 95 10.36 -8.00 3.14
C LEU A 95 9.49 -9.25 3.34
N LEU A 96 8.77 -9.64 2.29
CA LEU A 96 7.93 -10.83 2.32
C LEU A 96 8.86 -12.05 2.19
N ARG A 97 8.79 -12.96 3.16
CA ARG A 97 9.53 -14.22 3.10
C ARG A 97 9.22 -14.91 1.76
N PRO A 98 10.22 -15.51 1.10
CA PRO A 98 9.99 -16.37 -0.05
C PRO A 98 8.86 -17.37 0.26
N ARG A 99 7.97 -17.62 -0.71
CA ARG A 99 6.83 -18.55 -0.60
C ARG A 99 5.68 -18.09 0.30
N THR A 100 5.61 -16.81 0.65
CA THR A 100 4.41 -16.22 1.29
C THR A 100 3.48 -15.67 0.22
N ASP A 101 2.17 -15.77 0.41
CA ASP A 101 1.13 -15.27 -0.51
C ASP A 101 1.41 -13.84 -0.98
N GLY A 102 1.81 -12.95 -0.07
CA GLY A 102 2.14 -11.57 -0.40
C GLY A 102 3.32 -11.42 -1.38
N ARG A 103 4.31 -12.31 -1.35
CA ARG A 103 5.46 -12.24 -2.27
C ARG A 103 5.02 -12.58 -3.69
N ILE A 104 4.20 -13.61 -3.83
CA ILE A 104 3.65 -14.05 -5.12
C ILE A 104 2.81 -12.94 -5.73
N LEU A 105 1.95 -12.31 -4.92
CA LEU A 105 1.13 -11.16 -5.36
C LEU A 105 1.99 -9.96 -5.78
N ALA A 106 3.11 -9.71 -5.11
CA ALA A 106 4.02 -8.62 -5.45
C ALA A 106 4.79 -8.85 -6.77
N ASP A 107 5.00 -10.11 -7.17
CA ASP A 107 5.70 -10.46 -8.41
C ASP A 107 4.78 -10.41 -9.65
N ILE A 108 3.46 -10.58 -9.47
CA ILE A 108 2.48 -10.50 -10.56
C ILE A 108 2.21 -9.04 -10.94
N LYS A 109 2.29 -8.73 -12.24
CA LYS A 109 1.96 -7.39 -12.75
C LYS A 109 0.47 -7.28 -13.10
N PRO A 110 -0.22 -6.18 -12.76
CA PRO A 110 -1.62 -5.97 -13.14
C PRO A 110 -1.88 -6.10 -14.64
N LEU A 111 -0.90 -5.72 -15.47
CA LEU A 111 -0.98 -5.85 -16.93
C LEU A 111 -1.20 -7.30 -17.39
N GLU A 112 -0.69 -8.29 -16.66
CA GLU A 112 -0.87 -9.72 -16.96
C GLU A 112 -2.29 -10.21 -16.64
N LEU A 113 -3.03 -9.48 -15.82
CA LEU A 113 -4.42 -9.75 -15.45
C LEU A 113 -5.43 -8.98 -16.32
N LEU A 114 -4.95 -8.13 -17.24
CA LEU A 114 -5.82 -7.24 -18.01
C LEU A 114 -6.67 -8.02 -19.01
N GLU A 115 -7.97 -7.99 -18.80
CA GLU A 115 -8.97 -8.61 -19.67
C GLU A 115 -9.50 -7.58 -20.67
N GLN A 116 -9.37 -7.88 -21.97
CA GLN A 116 -9.78 -7.02 -23.07
C GLN A 116 -10.84 -7.64 -23.99
N ASP A 117 -11.29 -8.86 -23.68
CA ASP A 117 -12.36 -9.58 -24.40
C ASP A 117 -13.75 -9.07 -24.03
N LEU A 118 -13.94 -7.75 -24.13
CA LEU A 118 -15.12 -7.01 -23.70
C LEU A 118 -15.68 -6.23 -24.86
N ILE A 119 -17.01 -6.15 -24.94
CA ILE A 119 -17.68 -5.26 -25.88
C ILE A 119 -18.09 -4.01 -25.11
N THR A 120 -17.59 -2.86 -25.55
CA THR A 120 -17.95 -1.56 -24.97
C THR A 120 -19.23 -1.03 -25.61
N VAL A 121 -19.94 -0.20 -24.87
CA VAL A 121 -21.17 0.49 -25.31
C VAL A 121 -21.01 1.99 -25.07
N ARG A 122 -21.87 2.79 -25.71
CA ARG A 122 -21.86 4.25 -25.60
C ARG A 122 -23.02 4.72 -24.72
N PRO A 123 -22.85 5.83 -23.97
CA PRO A 123 -23.88 6.31 -23.05
C PRO A 123 -25.16 6.79 -23.78
N GLU A 124 -25.04 7.31 -25.00
CA GLU A 124 -26.16 7.88 -25.77
C GLU A 124 -26.99 6.83 -26.53
N LEU A 125 -26.60 5.55 -26.47
CA LEU A 125 -27.35 4.48 -27.13
C LEU A 125 -28.61 4.14 -26.34
N LEU A 126 -29.67 3.77 -27.05
CA LEU A 126 -30.86 3.18 -26.42
C LEU A 126 -30.58 1.74 -26.02
N LEU A 127 -31.28 1.26 -24.99
CA LEU A 127 -31.13 -0.13 -24.53
C LEU A 127 -31.44 -1.15 -25.63
N ARG A 128 -32.36 -0.85 -26.57
CA ARG A 128 -32.63 -1.73 -27.72
C ARG A 128 -31.39 -1.97 -28.60
N ASP A 129 -30.52 -0.97 -28.71
CA ASP A 129 -29.39 -0.98 -29.63
C ASP A 129 -28.22 -1.80 -29.07
N ILE A 130 -28.19 -2.01 -27.75
CA ILE A 130 -27.21 -2.89 -27.10
C ILE A 130 -27.66 -4.36 -27.03
N ILE A 131 -28.93 -4.71 -27.30
CA ILE A 131 -29.41 -6.10 -27.30
C ILE A 131 -28.58 -7.02 -28.22
N PRO A 132 -28.21 -6.63 -29.45
CA PRO A 132 -27.33 -7.44 -30.30
C PRO A 132 -25.94 -7.66 -29.67
N THR A 133 -25.44 -6.68 -28.93
CA THR A 133 -24.16 -6.75 -28.21
C THR A 133 -24.24 -7.76 -27.07
N ILE A 134 -25.33 -7.75 -26.30
CA ILE A 134 -25.57 -8.71 -25.21
C ILE A 134 -25.54 -10.15 -25.75
N LYS A 135 -26.17 -10.40 -26.91
CA LYS A 135 -26.21 -11.74 -27.53
C LYS A 135 -24.84 -12.25 -27.97
N LYS A 136 -23.91 -11.36 -28.33
CA LYS A 136 -22.55 -11.71 -28.79
C LYS A 136 -21.55 -11.78 -27.65
N SER A 137 -21.80 -11.06 -26.57
CA SER A 137 -20.91 -10.99 -25.42
C SER A 137 -20.87 -12.31 -24.66
N LYS A 138 -19.67 -12.68 -24.20
CA LYS A 138 -19.47 -13.79 -23.26
C LYS A 138 -19.48 -13.31 -21.80
N ARG A 139 -19.49 -11.99 -21.58
CA ARG A 139 -19.40 -11.36 -20.26
C ARG A 139 -20.74 -10.72 -19.88
N ASN A 140 -21.01 -10.69 -18.59
CA ASN A 140 -22.26 -10.17 -18.00
C ASN A 140 -22.16 -8.68 -17.61
N TYR A 141 -21.19 -7.95 -18.15
CA TYR A 141 -20.99 -6.53 -17.90
C TYR A 141 -20.44 -5.87 -19.16
N PHE A 142 -20.80 -4.60 -19.34
CA PHE A 142 -20.53 -3.82 -20.54
C PHE A 142 -19.94 -2.49 -20.11
N PRO A 143 -18.64 -2.24 -20.37
CA PRO A 143 -18.04 -0.95 -20.08
C PRO A 143 -18.65 0.13 -20.97
N VAL A 144 -19.04 1.24 -20.36
CA VAL A 144 -19.57 2.42 -21.06
C VAL A 144 -18.44 3.39 -21.30
N VAL A 145 -18.21 3.73 -22.57
CA VAL A 145 -17.16 4.66 -22.98
C VAL A 145 -17.70 5.73 -23.90
N ASP A 146 -17.21 6.95 -23.74
CA ASP A 146 -17.50 8.08 -24.61
C ASP A 146 -16.82 7.90 -25.98
N GLU A 147 -17.50 8.31 -27.06
CA GLU A 147 -17.04 8.17 -28.45
C GLU A 147 -15.86 9.06 -28.79
N GLU A 148 -15.76 10.27 -28.23
CA GLU A 148 -14.74 11.24 -28.67
C GLU A 148 -13.34 10.88 -28.15
N ASP A 149 -13.25 10.34 -26.93
CA ASP A 149 -11.96 10.17 -26.23
C ASP A 149 -11.70 8.79 -25.62
N ASN A 150 -12.62 7.83 -25.80
CA ASN A 150 -12.61 6.54 -25.11
C ASN A 150 -12.55 6.72 -23.58
N ARG A 151 -13.20 7.77 -23.10
CA ARG A 151 -13.29 8.11 -21.68
C ARG A 151 -14.21 7.12 -21.00
N PHE A 152 -13.79 6.60 -19.85
CA PHE A 152 -14.61 5.68 -19.07
C PHE A 152 -15.75 6.44 -18.38
N CYS A 153 -17.00 6.06 -18.66
CA CYS A 153 -18.20 6.69 -18.11
C CYS A 153 -18.88 5.83 -17.03
N GLY A 154 -18.75 4.50 -17.12
CA GLY A 154 -19.35 3.59 -16.15
C GLY A 154 -19.37 2.14 -16.64
N MET A 155 -20.15 1.31 -15.95
CA MET A 155 -20.47 -0.04 -16.42
C MET A 155 -21.97 -0.33 -16.32
N VAL A 156 -22.45 -1.11 -17.27
CA VAL A 156 -23.79 -1.70 -17.24
C VAL A 156 -23.66 -3.18 -16.93
N TYR A 157 -24.41 -3.68 -15.96
CA TYR A 157 -24.46 -5.11 -15.64
C TYR A 157 -25.68 -5.76 -16.28
N PHE A 158 -25.49 -6.95 -16.85
CA PHE A 158 -26.58 -7.70 -17.47
C PHE A 158 -27.74 -8.00 -16.50
N ASN A 159 -27.44 -8.18 -15.21
CA ASN A 159 -28.47 -8.42 -14.20
C ASN A 159 -29.43 -7.23 -14.07
N ASP A 160 -28.94 -6.00 -14.18
CA ASP A 160 -29.74 -4.78 -14.06
C ASP A 160 -30.59 -4.57 -15.31
N LEU A 161 -30.12 -5.06 -16.46
CA LEU A 161 -30.87 -5.00 -17.71
C LEU A 161 -32.09 -5.93 -17.75
N LYS A 162 -32.18 -6.94 -16.88
CA LYS A 162 -33.28 -7.93 -16.91
C LYS A 162 -34.65 -7.30 -16.75
N GLU A 163 -34.76 -6.21 -15.98
CA GLU A 163 -36.03 -5.53 -15.74
C GLU A 163 -36.54 -4.81 -17.01
N PHE A 164 -35.62 -4.41 -17.90
CA PHE A 164 -35.93 -3.65 -19.11
C PHE A 164 -36.10 -4.53 -20.35
N ILE A 165 -35.35 -5.64 -20.45
CA ILE A 165 -35.32 -6.50 -21.65
C ILE A 165 -36.69 -7.12 -21.99
N PHE A 166 -37.57 -7.31 -21.00
CA PHE A 166 -38.90 -7.88 -21.23
C PHE A 166 -39.98 -6.86 -21.62
N ASN A 167 -39.67 -5.55 -21.60
CA ASN A 167 -40.63 -4.50 -21.93
C ASN A 167 -40.14 -3.68 -23.15
N SER A 168 -40.82 -3.87 -24.28
CA SER A 168 -40.48 -3.23 -25.55
C SER A 168 -40.56 -1.69 -25.50
N ASP A 169 -41.42 -1.12 -24.67
CA ASP A 169 -41.54 0.34 -24.55
C ASP A 169 -40.35 0.95 -23.81
N LEU A 170 -39.88 0.26 -22.75
CA LEU A 170 -38.69 0.67 -21.99
C LEU A 170 -37.42 0.59 -22.82
N LEU A 171 -37.26 -0.46 -23.63
CA LEU A 171 -36.11 -0.62 -24.52
C LEU A 171 -35.94 0.52 -25.53
N ASN A 172 -37.06 1.15 -25.94
CA ASN A 172 -37.07 2.21 -26.94
C ASN A 172 -36.94 3.62 -26.35
N SER A 173 -37.03 3.77 -25.03
CA SER A 173 -37.07 5.07 -24.35
C SER A 173 -35.90 5.32 -23.40
N ILE A 174 -35.26 4.27 -22.89
CA ILE A 174 -34.19 4.36 -21.90
C ILE A 174 -32.82 4.35 -22.58
N LEU A 175 -31.95 5.29 -22.18
CA LEU A 175 -30.57 5.37 -22.62
C LEU A 175 -29.65 4.53 -21.73
N VAL A 176 -28.48 4.17 -22.26
CA VAL A 176 -27.45 3.46 -21.49
C VAL A 176 -26.99 4.26 -20.28
N GLU A 177 -26.87 5.59 -20.41
CA GLU A 177 -26.48 6.46 -19.31
C GLU A 177 -27.45 6.45 -18.11
N ASP A 178 -28.73 6.16 -18.35
CA ASP A 178 -29.76 6.12 -17.30
C ASP A 178 -29.68 4.86 -16.43
N VAL A 179 -29.03 3.79 -16.93
CA VAL A 179 -28.95 2.47 -16.26
C VAL A 179 -27.52 2.10 -15.87
N MET A 180 -26.53 2.85 -16.33
CA MET A 180 -25.13 2.58 -15.99
C MET A 180 -24.82 2.94 -14.53
N HIS A 181 -23.87 2.21 -13.96
CA HIS A 181 -23.24 2.60 -12.69
C HIS A 181 -22.01 3.46 -12.98
N SER A 182 -22.07 4.73 -12.57
CA SER A 182 -20.97 5.69 -12.74
C SER A 182 -20.04 5.76 -11.54
N GLU A 183 -20.54 5.47 -10.33
CA GLU A 183 -19.77 5.49 -9.08
C GLU A 183 -19.04 4.16 -8.85
N LEU A 184 -18.12 3.84 -9.75
CA LEU A 184 -17.32 2.62 -9.67
C LEU A 184 -15.92 2.91 -9.18
N THR A 185 -15.41 2.03 -8.31
CA THR A 185 -13.99 2.04 -7.97
C THR A 185 -13.18 1.58 -9.19
N THR A 186 -12.27 2.43 -9.66
CA THR A 186 -11.36 2.11 -10.76
C THR A 186 -9.97 1.73 -10.23
N ILE A 187 -9.22 1.01 -11.05
CA ILE A 187 -7.83 0.65 -10.79
C ILE A 187 -6.92 1.13 -11.91
N SER A 188 -5.66 1.41 -11.56
CA SER A 188 -4.59 1.75 -12.50
C SER A 188 -3.68 0.54 -12.71
N LEU A 189 -3.03 0.45 -13.88
CA LEU A 189 -1.98 -0.53 -14.13
C LEU A 189 -0.72 -0.28 -13.29
N ALA A 190 -0.60 0.89 -12.66
CA ALA A 190 0.44 1.21 -11.72
C ALA A 190 0.14 0.77 -10.27
N ASP A 191 -1.11 0.40 -9.97
CA ASP A 191 -1.50 -0.10 -8.65
C ASP A 191 -0.79 -1.42 -8.35
N SER A 192 -0.43 -1.69 -7.08
CA SER A 192 0.06 -3.02 -6.72
C SER A 192 -1.10 -4.01 -6.65
N LEU A 193 -0.83 -5.30 -6.84
CA LEU A 193 -1.86 -6.33 -6.70
C LEU A 193 -2.48 -6.37 -5.29
N ILE A 194 -1.71 -5.97 -4.27
CA ILE A 194 -2.17 -5.87 -2.88
C ILE A 194 -3.24 -4.78 -2.77
N ASP A 195 -2.98 -3.60 -3.38
CA ASP A 195 -3.95 -2.50 -3.39
C ASP A 195 -5.21 -2.88 -4.17
N ILE A 196 -5.06 -3.58 -5.31
CA ILE A 196 -6.19 -4.07 -6.10
C ILE A 196 -7.01 -5.09 -5.29
N GLN A 197 -6.35 -5.99 -4.56
CA GLN A 197 -7.02 -6.96 -3.68
C GLN A 197 -7.81 -6.25 -2.56
N GLU A 198 -7.25 -5.21 -1.95
CA GLU A 198 -7.95 -4.43 -0.92
C GLU A 198 -9.19 -3.72 -1.51
N LYS A 199 -9.07 -3.08 -2.67
CA LYS A 199 -10.21 -2.48 -3.39
C LYS A 199 -11.31 -3.49 -3.67
N PHE A 200 -10.93 -4.71 -4.00
CA PHE A 200 -11.83 -5.84 -4.23
C PHE A 200 -12.59 -6.30 -2.97
N GLU A 201 -11.96 -6.22 -1.80
CA GLU A 201 -12.58 -6.57 -0.51
C GLU A 201 -13.53 -5.47 -0.03
N ILE A 202 -13.14 -4.20 -0.19
CA ILE A 202 -13.96 -3.05 0.17
C ILE A 202 -15.23 -2.98 -0.68
N THR A 203 -15.07 -3.07 -2.00
CA THR A 203 -16.20 -2.91 -2.95
C THR A 203 -17.06 -4.16 -3.08
N LYS A 204 -16.58 -5.32 -2.60
CA LYS A 204 -17.18 -6.65 -2.82
C LYS A 204 -17.50 -6.94 -4.29
N SER A 205 -16.84 -6.26 -5.22
CA SER A 205 -17.06 -6.40 -6.66
C SER A 205 -16.33 -7.63 -7.20
N TRP A 206 -16.87 -8.25 -8.25
CA TRP A 206 -16.22 -9.38 -8.93
C TRP A 206 -15.18 -8.95 -9.96
N SER A 207 -15.34 -7.75 -10.51
CA SER A 207 -14.48 -7.15 -11.53
C SER A 207 -14.34 -5.66 -11.29
N LEU A 208 -13.15 -5.12 -11.54
CA LEU A 208 -12.85 -3.69 -11.40
C LEU A 208 -12.34 -3.13 -12.74
N PRO A 209 -12.88 -1.99 -13.21
CA PRO A 209 -12.45 -1.31 -14.44
C PRO A 209 -11.03 -0.74 -14.29
N VAL A 210 -10.19 -1.05 -15.27
CA VAL A 210 -8.86 -0.48 -15.41
C VAL A 210 -8.96 0.80 -16.22
N VAL A 211 -8.55 1.91 -15.61
CA VAL A 211 -8.63 3.25 -16.21
C VAL A 211 -7.29 3.94 -16.08
N GLU A 212 -6.76 4.43 -17.21
CA GLU A 212 -5.50 5.17 -17.28
C GLU A 212 -5.75 6.53 -17.92
N HIS A 213 -5.41 7.61 -17.22
CA HIS A 213 -5.66 8.98 -17.67
C HIS A 213 -7.12 9.22 -18.13
N GLY A 214 -8.08 8.64 -17.41
CA GLY A 214 -9.51 8.71 -17.73
C GLY A 214 -9.98 7.80 -18.87
N LYS A 215 -9.07 7.06 -19.53
CA LYS A 215 -9.40 6.16 -20.64
C LYS A 215 -9.54 4.73 -20.16
N PHE A 216 -10.58 4.05 -20.63
CA PHE A 216 -10.81 2.64 -20.32
C PHE A 216 -9.75 1.74 -21.00
N LYS A 217 -9.15 0.81 -20.25
CA LYS A 217 -8.12 -0.12 -20.75
C LYS A 217 -8.53 -1.58 -20.73
N GLY A 218 -9.52 -1.93 -19.91
CA GLY A 218 -9.99 -3.30 -19.73
C GLY A 218 -10.53 -3.53 -18.32
N LEU A 219 -10.67 -4.79 -17.94
CA LEU A 219 -11.10 -5.20 -16.60
C LEU A 219 -10.07 -6.11 -15.96
N ILE A 220 -10.05 -6.14 -14.63
CA ILE A 220 -9.43 -7.22 -13.88
C ILE A 220 -10.54 -7.88 -13.07
N SER A 221 -10.61 -9.22 -13.11
CA SER A 221 -11.54 -9.99 -12.29
C SER A 221 -10.85 -10.70 -11.13
N LYS A 222 -11.59 -10.94 -10.04
CA LYS A 222 -11.12 -11.80 -8.93
C LYS A 222 -10.74 -13.20 -9.43
N ALA A 223 -11.47 -13.73 -10.41
CA ALA A 223 -11.23 -15.06 -10.97
C ALA A 223 -9.86 -15.14 -11.66
N THR A 224 -9.57 -14.23 -12.59
CA THR A 224 -8.28 -14.19 -13.30
C THR A 224 -7.12 -13.94 -12.35
N MET A 225 -7.31 -13.07 -11.35
CA MET A 225 -6.31 -12.85 -10.30
C MET A 225 -6.00 -14.14 -9.52
N LEU A 226 -7.04 -14.87 -9.08
CA LEU A 226 -6.87 -16.13 -8.35
C LEU A 226 -6.25 -17.23 -9.20
N ASP A 227 -6.60 -17.32 -10.47
CA ASP A 227 -6.05 -18.31 -11.39
C ASP A 227 -4.57 -18.07 -11.66
N LEU A 228 -4.17 -16.81 -11.90
CA LEU A 228 -2.76 -16.46 -12.09
C LEU A 228 -1.96 -16.65 -10.79
N TYR A 229 -2.52 -16.25 -9.65
CA TYR A 229 -1.92 -16.50 -8.33
C TYR A 229 -1.65 -18.00 -8.09
N ARG A 230 -2.64 -18.86 -8.35
CA ARG A 230 -2.50 -20.32 -8.19
C ARG A 230 -1.46 -20.91 -9.14
N LYS A 231 -1.37 -20.38 -10.36
CA LYS A 231 -0.37 -20.78 -11.34
C LYS A 231 1.04 -20.48 -10.83
N GLU A 232 1.28 -19.27 -10.35
CA GLU A 232 2.59 -18.86 -9.79
C GLU A 232 2.94 -19.63 -8.51
N LEU A 233 1.96 -19.90 -7.66
CA LEU A 233 2.15 -20.71 -6.44
C LEU A 233 2.66 -22.13 -6.76
N ARG A 234 2.14 -22.77 -7.82
CA ARG A 234 2.61 -24.09 -8.27
C ARG A 234 4.06 -24.03 -8.75
N VAL A 235 4.39 -23.03 -9.57
CA VAL A 235 5.76 -22.84 -10.10
C VAL A 235 6.80 -22.67 -8.98
N GLN A 236 6.43 -21.99 -7.88
CA GLN A 236 7.33 -21.83 -6.72
C GLN A 236 7.38 -23.05 -5.80
N THR A 237 6.35 -23.91 -5.81
CA THR A 237 6.30 -25.11 -4.97
C THR A 237 7.05 -26.28 -5.59
N ASP A 238 7.08 -26.37 -6.92
CA ASP A 238 7.74 -27.44 -7.68
C ASP A 238 9.27 -27.22 -7.87
N LYS A 239 9.83 -26.13 -7.34
CA LYS A 239 11.27 -25.83 -7.28
C LYS A 239 11.80 -25.95 -5.86
#